data_AF-A0AA95L4K9-F1
#
_entry.id   AF-A0AA95L4K9-F1
#
_cell.length_a   1.000
_cell.length_b   1.000
_cell.length_c   1.000
_cell.angle_alpha   90.00
_cell.angle_beta   90.00
_cell.angle_gamma   90.00
#
_symmetry.space_group_name_H-M   'P 1'
#
loop_
_entity.id
_entity.type
_entity.pdbx_description
1 polymer ?
#
loop_
_entity_poly.entity_id
_entity_poly.type
_entity_poly.pdbx_seq_one_letter_code
_entity_poly.pdbx_strand_id
1 'polypeptide(L)'
;MIQEYIAVELCEQLFGGIKEATFRRNKEYYLGELEKEHNVRFGKRGRHITYILDPKEQTEQQKADTEFFEILGCDIGGKNIELMKFILKSIIEQKIVPVQDEIALQANRLGLWGTDSRGTVKNYMAFLKDNGIIVEPMEIPIWIENPIINRDGKEIWIKRKCDPDTGEILPTFHKRIVKHYYFDCVKNEAGKVIRRERVSDTTARAIEMAFNNLWTEAEQRELLSLYALGYTAMEMKKERSKVQARIIREIGREFGMCDCIRKEEPIINPTIKRQLNDYFNQQDNGAWVQ
;
A
#
# COMPACT_ATOMS: atom_id res chain seq x y z
N MET A 1 8.33 33.05 -13.65
CA MET A 1 8.15 34.13 -14.65
C MET A 1 7.04 35.03 -14.13
N ILE A 2 7.26 36.34 -14.04
CA ILE A 2 6.24 37.29 -13.58
C ILE A 2 5.15 37.37 -14.65
N GLN A 3 3.89 37.21 -14.24
CA GLN A 3 2.73 37.27 -15.14
C GLN A 3 1.82 38.43 -14.73
N GLU A 4 1.23 39.12 -15.69
CA GLU A 4 0.35 40.26 -15.47
C GLU A 4 -1.00 40.01 -16.15
N TYR A 5 -2.08 40.16 -15.38
CA TYR A 5 -3.45 39.91 -15.82
C TYR A 5 -4.37 41.08 -15.52
N ILE A 6 -5.32 41.39 -16.40
CA ILE A 6 -6.53 42.11 -15.98
C ILE A 6 -7.54 41.13 -15.37
N ALA A 7 -8.52 41.64 -14.60
CA ALA A 7 -9.46 40.79 -13.86
C ALA A 7 -10.20 39.75 -14.74
N VAL A 8 -10.54 40.11 -15.99
CA VAL A 8 -11.20 39.20 -16.94
C VAL A 8 -10.25 38.04 -17.32
N GLU A 9 -9.02 38.36 -17.71
CA GLU A 9 -7.99 37.35 -18.08
C GLU A 9 -7.66 36.43 -16.89
N LEU A 10 -7.54 36.99 -15.69
CA LEU A 10 -7.28 36.24 -14.45
C LEU A 10 -8.39 35.21 -14.19
N CYS A 11 -9.65 35.61 -14.36
CA CYS A 11 -10.80 34.73 -14.15
C CYS A 11 -10.88 33.61 -15.20
N GLU A 12 -10.57 33.92 -16.46
CA GLU A 12 -10.57 32.93 -17.54
C GLU A 12 -9.43 31.93 -17.40
N GLN A 13 -8.21 32.40 -17.11
CA GLN A 13 -7.01 31.58 -17.19
C GLN A 13 -6.67 30.83 -15.89
N LEU A 14 -6.96 31.41 -14.72
CA LEU A 14 -6.55 30.83 -13.43
C LEU A 14 -7.69 30.29 -12.58
N PHE A 15 -8.92 30.77 -12.78
CA PHE A 15 -10.07 30.36 -11.98
C PHE A 15 -11.12 29.58 -12.79
N GLY A 16 -10.74 28.99 -13.92
CA GLY A 16 -11.62 28.11 -14.69
C GLY A 16 -12.83 28.80 -15.31
N GLY A 17 -12.73 30.09 -15.67
CA GLY A 17 -13.78 30.80 -16.41
C GLY A 17 -14.89 31.41 -15.55
N ILE A 18 -14.64 31.72 -14.27
CA ILE A 18 -15.63 32.44 -13.45
C ILE A 18 -15.93 33.84 -14.02
N LYS A 19 -17.13 34.37 -13.75
CA LYS A 19 -17.47 35.74 -14.15
C LYS A 19 -16.70 36.77 -13.32
N GLU A 20 -16.25 37.85 -13.95
CA GLU A 20 -15.53 38.95 -13.28
C GLU A 20 -16.33 39.53 -12.10
N ALA A 21 -17.66 39.66 -12.23
CA ALA A 21 -18.52 40.14 -11.15
C ALA A 21 -18.46 39.23 -9.91
N THR A 22 -18.34 37.92 -10.09
CA THR A 22 -18.20 36.94 -9.02
C THR A 22 -16.85 37.09 -8.33
N PHE A 23 -15.77 37.23 -9.11
CA PHE A 23 -14.44 37.51 -8.57
C PHE A 23 -14.42 38.81 -7.76
N ARG A 24 -14.97 39.91 -8.29
CA ARG A 24 -15.03 41.20 -7.58
C ARG A 24 -15.81 41.12 -6.27
N ARG A 25 -16.87 40.32 -6.20
CA ARG A 25 -17.70 40.14 -4.99
C ARG A 25 -16.96 39.36 -3.89
N ASN A 26 -16.13 38.39 -4.27
CA ASN A 26 -15.38 37.53 -3.34
C ASN A 26 -13.87 37.74 -3.48
N LYS A 27 -13.46 38.99 -3.70
CA LYS A 27 -12.09 39.35 -4.09
C LYS A 27 -11.05 38.83 -3.09
N GLU A 28 -11.31 38.95 -1.79
CA GLU A 28 -10.40 38.50 -0.74
C GLU A 28 -10.15 36.99 -0.77
N TYR A 29 -11.18 36.18 -1.02
CA TYR A 29 -11.04 34.73 -1.14
C TYR A 29 -10.14 34.35 -2.31
N TYR A 30 -10.43 34.88 -3.50
CA TYR A 30 -9.66 34.55 -4.70
C TYR A 30 -8.23 35.11 -4.67
N LEU A 31 -8.03 36.29 -4.10
CA LEU A 31 -6.69 36.80 -3.84
C LEU A 31 -5.94 35.93 -2.83
N GLY A 32 -6.62 35.47 -1.77
CA GLY A 32 -6.04 34.53 -0.81
C GLY A 32 -5.60 33.21 -1.44
N GLU A 33 -6.35 32.68 -2.41
CA GLU A 33 -5.94 31.49 -3.19
C GLU A 33 -4.68 31.77 -4.02
N LEU A 34 -4.61 32.91 -4.73
CA LEU A 34 -3.42 33.30 -5.51
C LEU A 34 -2.21 33.56 -4.62
N GLU A 35 -2.44 34.16 -3.44
CA GLU A 35 -1.39 34.47 -2.47
C GLU A 35 -0.76 33.23 -1.85
N LYS A 36 -1.36 32.03 -1.99
CA LYS A 36 -0.71 30.77 -1.57
C LYS A 36 0.55 30.49 -2.38
N GLU A 37 0.52 30.79 -3.68
CA GLU A 37 1.55 30.39 -4.64
C GLU A 37 2.30 31.59 -5.25
N HIS A 38 1.73 32.80 -5.13
CA HIS A 38 2.27 34.02 -5.72
C HIS A 38 2.37 35.16 -4.71
N ASN A 39 3.36 36.02 -4.90
CA ASN A 39 3.35 37.38 -4.37
C ASN A 39 2.47 38.21 -5.30
N VAL A 40 1.28 38.58 -4.82
CA VAL A 40 0.34 39.39 -5.60
C VAL A 40 0.68 40.87 -5.44
N ARG A 41 0.89 41.56 -6.55
CA ARG A 41 1.05 43.02 -6.60
C ARG A 41 0.02 43.62 -7.54
N PHE A 42 -0.31 44.89 -7.35
CA PHE A 42 -1.28 45.60 -8.19
C PHE A 42 -0.59 46.62 -9.08
N GLY A 43 -0.97 46.62 -10.35
CA GLY A 43 -0.51 47.57 -11.35
C GLY A 43 -1.67 48.31 -12.02
N LYS A 44 -1.33 49.07 -13.06
CA LYS A 44 -2.31 49.70 -13.96
C LYS A 44 -1.92 49.47 -15.40
N ARG A 45 -2.89 49.01 -16.19
CA ARG A 45 -2.81 48.95 -17.65
C ARG A 45 -3.94 49.79 -18.23
N GLY A 46 -3.64 51.03 -18.60
CA GLY A 46 -4.62 52.02 -19.03
C GLY A 46 -5.62 52.34 -17.91
N ARG A 47 -6.91 52.06 -18.14
CA ARG A 47 -7.99 52.29 -17.16
C ARG A 47 -8.23 51.10 -16.21
N HIS A 48 -7.57 49.96 -16.44
CA HIS A 48 -7.80 48.74 -15.68
C HIS A 48 -6.73 48.52 -14.61
N ILE A 49 -7.15 48.00 -13.46
CA ILE A 49 -6.23 47.45 -12.44
C ILE A 49 -5.69 46.13 -12.99
N THR A 50 -4.38 45.96 -12.92
CA THR A 50 -3.72 44.69 -13.24
C THR A 50 -3.26 43.98 -11.97
N TYR A 51 -3.30 42.65 -12.03
CA TYR A 51 -2.85 41.73 -10.99
C TYR A 51 -1.55 41.13 -11.49
N ILE A 52 -0.45 41.48 -10.84
CA ILE A 52 0.89 41.00 -11.14
C ILE A 52 1.17 39.84 -10.20
N LEU A 53 1.32 38.65 -10.77
CA LEU A 53 1.61 37.42 -10.05
C LEU A 53 3.10 37.11 -10.21
N ASP A 54 3.83 37.26 -9.12
CA ASP A 54 5.23 36.85 -9.02
C ASP A 54 5.29 35.53 -8.25
N PRO A 55 5.71 34.41 -8.87
CA PRO A 55 5.77 33.12 -8.18
C PRO A 55 6.60 33.24 -6.89
N LYS A 56 6.06 32.74 -5.78
CA LYS A 56 6.86 32.60 -4.57
C LYS A 56 7.95 31.56 -4.82
N GLU A 57 9.15 31.79 -4.28
CA GLU A 57 10.12 30.72 -4.16
C GLU A 57 9.50 29.64 -3.26
N GLN A 58 9.35 28.43 -3.81
CA GLN A 58 8.91 27.30 -3.03
C GLN A 58 9.95 27.00 -1.95
N THR A 59 9.48 26.76 -0.73
CA THR A 59 10.35 26.23 0.31
C THR A 59 10.83 24.83 -0.09
N GLU A 60 11.96 24.39 0.46
CA GLU A 60 12.46 23.02 0.20
C GLU A 60 11.41 21.95 0.55
N GLN A 61 10.62 22.19 1.60
CA GLN A 61 9.50 21.32 1.94
C GLN A 61 8.42 21.28 0.85
N GLN A 62 8.04 22.43 0.29
CA GLN A 62 7.04 22.50 -0.79
C GLN A 62 7.53 21.82 -2.06
N LYS A 63 8.82 21.95 -2.39
CA LYS A 63 9.44 21.22 -3.51
C LYS A 63 9.39 19.72 -3.26
N ALA A 64 9.77 19.27 -2.06
CA ALA A 64 9.74 17.88 -1.67
C ALA A 64 8.31 17.29 -1.68
N ASP A 65 7.31 18.07 -1.29
CA ASP A 65 5.90 17.64 -1.34
C ASP A 65 5.41 17.54 -2.80
N THR A 66 5.81 18.49 -3.65
CA THR A 66 5.48 18.50 -5.09
C THR A 66 6.08 17.27 -5.78
N GLU A 67 7.37 17.01 -5.58
CA GLU A 67 8.06 15.83 -6.11
C GLU A 67 7.36 14.53 -5.65
N PHE A 68 6.99 14.46 -4.36
CA PHE A 68 6.25 13.31 -3.85
C PHE A 68 4.91 13.12 -4.56
N PHE A 69 4.14 14.18 -4.82
CA PHE A 69 2.89 14.08 -5.58
C PHE A 69 3.10 13.64 -7.02
N GLU A 70 4.14 14.14 -7.68
CA GLU A 70 4.51 13.72 -9.03
C GLU A 70 4.84 12.21 -9.08
N ILE A 71 5.53 11.69 -8.07
CA ILE A 71 5.83 10.25 -7.96
C ILE A 71 4.56 9.41 -7.77
N LEU A 72 3.61 9.88 -6.95
CA LEU A 72 2.35 9.16 -6.74
C LEU A 72 1.45 9.21 -7.98
N GLY A 73 1.52 10.30 -8.75
CA GLY A 73 0.76 10.47 -9.99
C GLY A 73 -0.77 10.53 -9.80
N CYS A 74 -1.24 10.85 -8.59
CA CYS A 74 -2.66 10.91 -8.25
C CYS A 74 -2.96 12.05 -7.26
N ASP A 75 -4.20 12.56 -7.29
CA ASP A 75 -4.70 13.51 -6.29
C ASP A 75 -4.96 12.78 -4.96
N ILE A 76 -4.23 13.19 -3.91
CA ILE A 76 -4.39 12.62 -2.57
C ILE A 76 -5.58 13.22 -1.79
N GLY A 77 -6.21 14.28 -2.32
CA GLY A 77 -7.28 15.03 -1.68
C GLY A 77 -6.88 15.57 -0.31
N GLY A 78 -7.80 15.52 0.65
CA GLY A 78 -7.54 15.96 2.04
C GLY A 78 -6.71 15.00 2.91
N LYS A 79 -5.94 14.09 2.32
CA LYS A 79 -5.10 13.15 3.09
C LYS A 79 -3.84 13.85 3.61
N ASN A 80 -3.36 13.40 4.76
CA ASN A 80 -2.13 13.88 5.37
C ASN A 80 -0.93 13.28 4.60
N ILE A 81 -0.15 14.15 3.97
CA ILE A 81 1.01 13.78 3.15
C ILE A 81 2.09 13.07 3.97
N GLU A 82 2.39 13.55 5.17
CA GLU A 82 3.44 12.99 6.04
C GLU A 82 3.08 11.59 6.54
N LEU A 83 1.80 11.36 6.86
CA LEU A 83 1.33 10.02 7.18
C LEU A 83 1.45 9.08 5.96
N MET A 84 1.16 9.57 4.76
CA MET A 84 1.28 8.78 3.53
C MET A 84 2.75 8.43 3.22
N LYS A 85 3.66 9.42 3.31
CA LYS A 85 5.10 9.21 3.21
C LYS A 85 5.57 8.16 4.21
N PHE A 86 5.16 8.26 5.48
CA PHE A 86 5.51 7.31 6.53
C PHE A 86 5.03 5.88 6.21
N ILE A 87 3.80 5.72 5.73
CA ILE A 87 3.25 4.41 5.34
C ILE A 87 4.10 3.79 4.21
N LEU A 88 4.37 4.55 3.15
CA LEU A 88 5.13 4.07 1.99
C LEU A 88 6.58 3.76 2.37
N LYS A 89 7.24 4.65 3.13
CA LYS A 89 8.58 4.43 3.66
C LYS A 89 8.65 3.17 4.53
N SER A 90 7.65 2.94 5.40
CA SER A 90 7.58 1.74 6.24
C SER A 90 7.47 0.44 5.43
N ILE A 91 6.76 0.47 4.30
CA ILE A 91 6.64 -0.68 3.38
C ILE A 91 7.96 -0.93 2.64
N ILE A 92 8.65 0.16 2.23
CA ILE A 92 9.91 0.11 1.49
C ILE A 92 11.07 -0.36 2.36
N GLU A 93 11.30 0.33 3.48
CA GLU A 93 12.46 0.13 4.34
C GLU A 93 12.32 -1.10 5.22
N GLN A 94 11.08 -1.52 5.49
CA GLN A 94 10.78 -2.75 6.22
C GLN A 94 11.35 -2.80 7.66
N LYS A 95 11.75 -1.65 8.22
CA LYS A 95 12.28 -1.49 9.59
C LYS A 95 11.27 -1.86 10.67
N ILE A 96 9.97 -1.68 10.39
CA ILE A 96 8.87 -2.10 11.26
C ILE A 96 8.04 -3.18 10.55
N VAL A 97 7.20 -3.89 11.30
CA VAL A 97 6.25 -4.85 10.74
C VAL A 97 5.19 -4.07 9.93
N PRO A 98 5.05 -4.28 8.60
CA PRO A 98 4.17 -3.47 7.76
C PRO A 98 2.70 -3.91 7.87
N VAL A 99 2.18 -3.94 9.09
CA VAL A 99 0.77 -4.20 9.41
C VAL A 99 0.10 -2.92 9.91
N GLN A 100 -1.19 -2.78 9.59
CA GLN A 100 -1.99 -1.59 9.92
C GLN A 100 -1.89 -1.18 11.40
N ASP A 101 -1.94 -2.16 12.31
CA ASP A 101 -1.88 -1.91 13.75
C ASP A 101 -0.52 -1.34 14.19
N GLU A 102 0.58 -1.83 13.60
CA GLU A 102 1.93 -1.40 13.96
C GLU A 102 2.25 -0.03 13.34
N ILE A 103 1.89 0.16 12.07
CA ILE A 103 2.05 1.45 11.40
C ILE A 103 1.26 2.55 12.13
N ALA A 104 0.03 2.26 12.57
CA ALA A 104 -0.77 3.23 13.32
C ALA A 104 -0.11 3.62 14.65
N LEU A 105 0.39 2.63 15.39
CA LEU A 105 1.08 2.84 16.66
C LEU A 105 2.34 3.71 16.50
N GLN A 106 3.16 3.42 15.48
CA GLN A 106 4.39 4.17 15.26
C GLN A 106 4.11 5.59 14.73
N ALA A 107 3.11 5.76 13.85
CA ALA A 107 2.71 7.07 13.36
C ALA A 107 2.22 8.00 14.50
N ASN A 108 1.46 7.46 15.45
CA ASN A 108 1.01 8.23 16.61
C ASN A 108 2.18 8.61 17.53
N ARG A 109 3.12 7.69 17.78
CA ARG A 109 4.34 7.99 18.56
C ARG A 109 5.19 9.10 17.93
N LEU A 110 5.20 9.20 16.60
CA LEU A 110 5.90 10.24 15.86
C LEU A 110 5.09 11.55 15.74
N GLY A 111 3.89 11.63 16.31
CA GLY A 111 3.03 12.82 16.23
C GLY A 111 2.46 13.08 14.83
N LEU A 112 2.57 12.14 13.90
CA LEU A 112 2.08 12.27 12.53
C LEU A 112 0.54 12.18 12.44
N TRP A 113 -0.08 11.54 13.45
CA TRP A 113 -1.52 11.38 13.52
C TRP A 113 -1.98 11.25 14.97
N GLY A 114 -3.05 11.95 15.35
CA GLY A 114 -3.50 12.05 16.75
C GLY A 114 -4.25 10.83 17.30
N THR A 115 -4.22 9.68 16.62
CA THR A 115 -4.94 8.46 17.07
C THR A 115 -4.22 7.18 16.65
N ASP A 116 -4.16 6.16 17.52
CA ASP A 116 -3.72 4.79 17.19
C ASP A 116 -4.76 4.00 16.36
N SER A 117 -5.41 4.66 15.39
CA SER A 117 -6.50 4.06 14.63
C SER A 117 -5.98 3.22 13.47
N ARG A 118 -6.05 1.89 13.63
CA ARG A 118 -5.93 0.92 12.53
C ARG A 118 -6.80 1.31 11.33
N GLY A 119 -8.01 1.83 11.59
CA GLY A 119 -8.97 2.21 10.55
C GLY A 119 -8.44 3.31 9.63
N THR A 120 -7.72 4.28 10.18
CA THR A 120 -7.08 5.35 9.40
C THR A 120 -6.05 4.75 8.44
N VAL A 121 -5.10 3.96 8.95
CA VAL A 121 -4.07 3.34 8.10
C VAL A 121 -4.70 2.44 7.03
N LYS A 122 -5.76 1.68 7.39
CA LYS A 122 -6.51 0.88 6.43
C LYS A 122 -7.07 1.73 5.28
N ASN A 123 -7.64 2.90 5.57
CA ASN A 123 -8.18 3.80 4.55
C ASN A 123 -7.08 4.37 3.63
N TYR A 124 -5.89 4.66 4.17
CA TYR A 124 -4.75 5.10 3.35
C TYR A 124 -4.24 3.95 2.47
N MET A 125 -4.08 2.75 3.02
CA MET A 125 -3.68 1.58 2.22
C MET A 125 -4.70 1.24 1.13
N ALA A 126 -6.00 1.40 1.39
CA ALA A 126 -7.04 1.23 0.38
C ALA A 126 -6.88 2.26 -0.75
N PHE A 127 -6.73 3.54 -0.41
CA PHE A 127 -6.45 4.59 -1.39
C PHE A 127 -5.21 4.30 -2.25
N LEU A 128 -4.11 3.86 -1.63
CA LEU A 128 -2.89 3.51 -2.35
C LEU A 128 -3.11 2.31 -3.30
N LYS A 129 -3.99 1.37 -2.94
CA LYS A 129 -4.37 0.26 -3.82
C LYS A 129 -5.25 0.72 -4.98
N ASP A 130 -6.25 1.53 -4.70
CA ASP A 130 -7.21 2.02 -5.70
C ASP A 130 -6.50 2.86 -6.78
N ASN A 131 -5.41 3.53 -6.42
CA ASN A 131 -4.57 4.32 -7.34
C ASN A 131 -3.38 3.53 -7.93
N GLY A 132 -3.33 2.21 -7.75
CA GLY A 132 -2.28 1.36 -8.35
C GLY A 132 -0.86 1.59 -7.79
N ILE A 133 -0.73 2.30 -6.66
CA ILE A 133 0.54 2.52 -5.96
C ILE A 133 0.96 1.26 -5.22
N ILE A 134 0.03 0.65 -4.47
CA ILE A 134 0.17 -0.71 -3.93
C ILE A 134 -0.59 -1.64 -4.86
N VAL A 135 0.09 -2.62 -5.44
CA VAL A 135 -0.51 -3.55 -6.40
C VAL A 135 -0.83 -4.88 -5.76
N GLU A 136 -1.85 -5.56 -6.27
CA GLU A 136 -2.11 -6.94 -5.89
C GLU A 136 -1.01 -7.87 -6.42
N PRO A 137 -0.69 -8.96 -5.70
CA PRO A 137 0.22 -9.97 -6.19
C PRO A 137 -0.22 -10.56 -7.54
N MET A 138 0.76 -10.94 -8.33
CA MET A 138 0.51 -11.71 -9.55
C MET A 138 -0.07 -13.08 -9.19
N GLU A 139 -1.05 -13.54 -9.97
CA GLU A 139 -1.66 -14.86 -9.82
C GLU A 139 -1.36 -15.72 -11.05
N ILE A 140 -0.93 -16.96 -10.81
CA ILE A 140 -0.65 -17.96 -11.84
C ILE A 140 -1.69 -19.07 -11.74
N PRO A 141 -2.43 -19.39 -12.82
CA PRO A 141 -3.39 -20.48 -12.81
C PRO A 141 -2.68 -21.83 -12.72
N ILE A 142 -3.21 -22.72 -11.87
CA ILE A 142 -2.68 -24.07 -11.65
C ILE A 142 -3.78 -25.09 -11.96
N TRP A 143 -3.47 -26.01 -12.87
CA TRP A 143 -4.28 -27.20 -13.15
C TRP A 143 -3.62 -28.40 -12.51
N ILE A 144 -4.37 -29.11 -11.69
CA ILE A 144 -3.91 -30.39 -11.16
C ILE A 144 -4.19 -31.49 -12.20
N GLU A 145 -3.17 -32.27 -12.50
CA GLU A 145 -3.27 -33.45 -13.36
C GLU A 145 -3.92 -34.61 -12.61
N ASN A 146 -4.79 -35.34 -13.30
CA ASN A 146 -5.44 -36.54 -12.76
C ASN A 146 -4.85 -37.79 -13.44
N PRO A 147 -4.83 -38.95 -12.76
CA PRO A 147 -5.11 -39.13 -11.33
C PRO A 147 -3.97 -38.58 -10.47
N ILE A 148 -4.30 -38.13 -9.26
CA ILE A 148 -3.27 -37.84 -8.26
C ILE A 148 -3.05 -39.09 -7.44
N ILE A 149 -1.81 -39.58 -7.42
CA ILE A 149 -1.42 -40.70 -6.56
C ILE A 149 -1.00 -40.10 -5.21
N ASN A 150 -1.79 -40.37 -4.16
CA ASN A 150 -1.41 -39.99 -2.80
C ASN A 150 -0.24 -40.85 -2.31
N ARG A 151 0.44 -40.46 -1.23
CA ARG A 151 1.55 -41.24 -0.62
C ARG A 151 1.17 -42.68 -0.28
N ASP A 152 -0.09 -42.94 0.05
CA ASP A 152 -0.60 -44.28 0.36
C ASP A 152 -0.95 -45.09 -0.91
N GLY A 153 -0.57 -44.62 -2.10
CA GLY A 153 -0.81 -45.27 -3.39
C GLY A 153 -2.24 -45.13 -3.94
N LYS A 154 -3.14 -44.47 -3.18
CA LYS A 154 -4.53 -44.27 -3.59
C LYS A 154 -4.65 -43.19 -4.66
N GLU A 155 -5.38 -43.51 -5.73
CA GLU A 155 -5.76 -42.53 -6.75
C GLU A 155 -6.87 -41.59 -6.26
N ILE A 156 -6.67 -40.31 -6.50
CA ILE A 156 -7.63 -39.24 -6.27
C ILE A 156 -7.92 -38.55 -7.60
N TRP A 157 -9.20 -38.45 -7.94
CA TRP A 157 -9.67 -37.80 -9.15
C TRP A 157 -10.35 -36.49 -8.79
N ILE A 158 -9.80 -35.36 -9.25
CA ILE A 158 -10.38 -34.04 -9.04
C ILE A 158 -11.38 -33.74 -10.17
N LYS A 159 -12.61 -33.37 -9.80
CA LYS A 159 -13.61 -32.90 -10.77
C LYS A 159 -13.18 -31.54 -11.32
N ARG A 160 -12.83 -31.50 -12.60
CA ARG A 160 -12.52 -30.24 -13.30
C ARG A 160 -13.80 -29.43 -13.50
N LYS A 161 -13.70 -28.12 -13.32
CA LYS A 161 -14.76 -27.19 -13.68
C LYS A 161 -14.53 -26.75 -15.12
N CYS A 162 -15.60 -26.66 -15.88
CA CYS A 162 -15.57 -26.12 -17.23
C CYS A 162 -16.48 -24.89 -17.28
N ASP A 163 -16.07 -23.89 -18.04
CA ASP A 163 -16.93 -22.81 -18.45
C ASP A 163 -18.04 -23.36 -19.36
N PRO A 164 -19.33 -23.15 -19.05
CA PRO A 164 -20.43 -23.72 -19.82
C PRO A 164 -20.61 -23.07 -21.20
N ASP A 165 -20.15 -21.82 -21.38
CA ASP A 165 -20.35 -21.05 -22.60
C ASP A 165 -19.18 -21.24 -23.58
N THR A 166 -17.95 -21.32 -23.05
CA THR A 166 -16.73 -21.47 -23.88
C THR A 166 -16.22 -22.92 -23.95
N GLY A 167 -16.64 -23.78 -23.02
CA GLY A 167 -16.11 -25.14 -22.87
C GLY A 167 -14.70 -25.19 -22.27
N GLU A 168 -14.13 -24.06 -21.86
CA GLU A 168 -12.77 -23.97 -21.32
C GLU A 168 -12.66 -24.67 -19.96
N ILE A 169 -11.57 -25.44 -19.76
CA ILE A 169 -11.27 -26.06 -18.46
C ILE A 169 -10.69 -25.01 -17.52
N LEU A 170 -11.45 -24.65 -16.49
CA LEU A 170 -11.03 -23.68 -15.48
C LEU A 170 -9.88 -24.23 -14.61
N PRO A 171 -8.96 -23.37 -14.16
CA PRO A 171 -7.88 -23.76 -13.26
C PRO A 171 -8.41 -24.32 -11.94
N THR A 172 -7.67 -25.25 -11.36
CA THR A 172 -8.00 -25.84 -10.05
C THR A 172 -7.88 -24.81 -8.94
N PHE A 173 -6.81 -24.00 -8.99
CA PHE A 173 -6.63 -22.84 -8.12
C PHE A 173 -5.66 -21.83 -8.76
N HIS A 174 -5.58 -20.63 -8.17
CA HIS A 174 -4.59 -19.61 -8.55
C HIS A 174 -3.52 -19.52 -7.47
N LYS A 175 -2.24 -19.60 -7.88
CA LYS A 175 -1.08 -19.41 -7.02
C LYS A 175 -0.66 -17.95 -7.04
N ARG A 176 -0.67 -17.30 -5.87
CA ARG A 176 -0.16 -15.93 -5.70
C ARG A 176 1.37 -15.94 -5.64
N ILE A 177 2.01 -15.08 -6.42
CA ILE A 177 3.46 -14.87 -6.42
C ILE A 177 3.76 -13.63 -5.59
N VAL A 178 4.18 -13.85 -4.35
CA VAL A 178 4.41 -12.79 -3.37
C VAL A 178 5.51 -13.18 -2.39
N LYS A 179 6.30 -12.20 -1.98
CA LYS A 179 7.23 -12.36 -0.85
C LYS A 179 6.44 -12.38 0.44
N HIS A 180 6.90 -13.18 1.39
CA HIS A 180 6.30 -13.22 2.71
C HIS A 180 7.29 -12.66 3.73
N TYR A 181 6.76 -11.97 4.72
CA TYR A 181 7.50 -11.61 5.91
C TYR A 181 6.92 -12.34 7.11
N TYR A 182 7.79 -12.47 8.11
CA TYR A 182 7.52 -13.19 9.34
C TYR A 182 7.71 -12.24 10.52
N PHE A 183 6.84 -12.37 11.52
CA PHE A 183 6.96 -11.61 12.75
C PHE A 183 6.44 -12.43 13.92
N ASP A 184 7.06 -12.23 15.08
CA ASP A 184 6.59 -12.77 16.34
C ASP A 184 5.61 -11.79 17.00
N CYS A 185 4.55 -12.33 17.59
CA CYS A 185 3.57 -11.58 18.36
C CYS A 185 3.65 -11.95 19.83
N VAL A 186 4.07 -10.98 20.65
CA VAL A 186 4.02 -11.13 22.11
C VAL A 186 2.68 -10.59 22.59
N LYS A 187 1.95 -11.42 23.35
CA LYS A 187 0.67 -11.08 23.96
C LYS A 187 0.84 -11.02 25.48
N ASN A 188 0.09 -10.14 26.14
CA ASN A 188 -0.03 -10.17 27.59
C ASN A 188 -0.97 -11.30 28.05
N GLU A 189 -1.14 -11.48 29.36
CA GLU A 189 -2.03 -12.48 29.96
C GLU A 189 -3.50 -12.33 29.51
N ALA A 190 -3.94 -11.10 29.21
CA ALA A 190 -5.26 -10.81 28.67
C ALA A 190 -5.39 -11.10 27.16
N GLY A 191 -4.36 -11.65 26.52
CA GLY A 191 -4.34 -11.98 25.09
C GLY A 191 -4.17 -10.79 24.15
N LYS A 192 -3.95 -9.58 24.68
CA LYS A 192 -3.71 -8.36 23.88
C LYS A 192 -2.27 -8.39 23.36
N VAL A 193 -2.09 -8.12 22.06
CA VAL A 193 -0.76 -7.96 21.46
C VAL A 193 -0.09 -6.71 22.05
N ILE A 194 1.06 -6.90 22.68
CA ILE A 194 1.87 -5.82 23.29
C ILE A 194 3.11 -5.51 22.47
N ARG A 195 3.60 -6.46 21.67
CA ARG A 195 4.76 -6.28 20.80
C ARG A 195 4.61 -7.10 19.53
N ARG A 196 5.05 -6.53 18.41
CA ARG A 196 5.32 -7.24 17.15
C ARG A 196 6.78 -7.05 16.80
N GLU A 197 7.45 -8.13 16.47
CA GLU A 197 8.87 -8.10 16.15
C GLU A 197 9.11 -8.81 14.84
N ARG A 198 9.67 -8.08 13.87
CA ARG A 198 10.00 -8.66 12.56
C ARG A 198 11.10 -9.70 12.77
N VAL A 199 10.90 -10.87 12.20
CA VAL A 199 11.90 -11.93 12.20
C VAL A 199 13.06 -11.53 11.27
N SER A 200 14.29 -11.78 11.71
CA SER A 200 15.49 -11.49 10.91
C SER A 200 15.47 -12.22 9.56
N ASP A 201 16.11 -11.66 8.52
CA ASP A 201 16.11 -12.25 7.17
C ASP A 201 16.70 -13.67 7.13
N THR A 202 17.66 -13.98 8.00
CA THR A 202 18.25 -15.32 8.10
C THR A 202 17.25 -16.31 8.69
N THR A 203 16.60 -15.95 9.79
CA THR A 203 15.56 -16.79 10.41
C THR A 203 14.34 -16.91 9.51
N ALA A 204 13.91 -15.83 8.84
CA ALA A 204 12.81 -15.83 7.89
C ALA A 204 13.06 -16.81 6.73
N ARG A 205 14.29 -16.85 6.19
CA ARG A 205 14.69 -17.84 5.17
C ARG A 205 14.61 -19.27 5.70
N ALA A 206 15.08 -19.52 6.92
CA ALA A 206 14.99 -20.84 7.54
C ALA A 206 13.54 -21.30 7.75
N ILE A 207 12.66 -20.39 8.20
CA ILE A 207 11.23 -20.63 8.35
C ILE A 207 10.59 -20.95 6.99
N GLU A 208 10.88 -20.17 5.95
CA GLU A 208 10.34 -20.40 4.61
C GLU A 208 10.77 -21.77 4.05
N MET A 209 12.03 -22.17 4.27
CA MET A 209 12.50 -23.51 3.88
C MET A 209 11.75 -24.62 4.63
N ALA A 210 11.62 -24.51 5.96
CA ALA A 210 10.87 -25.47 6.76
C ALA A 210 9.39 -25.53 6.33
N PHE A 211 8.80 -24.37 6.05
CA PHE A 211 7.43 -24.27 5.57
C PHE A 211 7.25 -24.98 4.23
N ASN A 212 8.13 -24.75 3.25
CA ASN A 212 8.00 -25.39 1.93
C ASN A 212 8.11 -26.93 2.01
N ASN A 213 8.95 -27.45 2.91
CA ASN A 213 9.06 -28.88 3.16
C ASN A 213 7.76 -29.47 3.74
N LEU A 214 7.20 -28.83 4.78
CA LEU A 214 5.99 -29.31 5.45
C LEU A 214 4.71 -29.03 4.65
N TRP A 215 4.68 -27.94 3.88
CA TRP A 215 3.51 -27.53 3.10
C TRP A 215 3.16 -28.56 2.04
N THR A 216 4.16 -29.11 1.35
CA THR A 216 3.95 -30.12 0.31
C THR A 216 3.23 -31.35 0.85
N GLU A 217 3.63 -31.81 2.04
CA GLU A 217 3.01 -32.95 2.71
C GLU A 217 1.58 -32.65 3.18
N ALA A 218 1.38 -31.48 3.79
CA ALA A 218 0.06 -31.06 4.27
C ALA A 218 -0.92 -30.84 3.11
N GLU A 219 -0.45 -30.28 1.98
CA GLU A 219 -1.27 -30.11 0.78
C GLU A 219 -1.75 -31.46 0.24
N GLN A 220 -0.86 -32.46 0.19
CA GLN A 220 -1.20 -33.81 -0.25
C GLN A 220 -2.18 -34.51 0.68
N ARG A 221 -1.95 -34.45 2.00
CA ARG A 221 -2.74 -35.19 2.99
C ARG A 221 -4.07 -34.54 3.34
N GLU A 222 -4.10 -33.21 3.42
CA GLU A 222 -5.24 -32.48 4.00
C GLU A 222 -6.07 -31.71 2.98
N LEU A 223 -5.49 -31.31 1.84
CA LEU A 223 -6.18 -30.42 0.89
C LEU A 223 -6.65 -31.12 -0.40
N LEU A 224 -5.89 -32.10 -0.90
CA LEU A 224 -6.26 -32.80 -2.15
C LEU A 224 -7.62 -33.49 -2.08
N SER A 225 -7.92 -34.13 -0.95
CA SER A 225 -9.22 -34.77 -0.72
C SER A 225 -10.37 -33.77 -0.77
N LEU A 226 -10.18 -32.55 -0.27
CA LEU A 226 -11.20 -31.50 -0.29
C LEU A 226 -11.49 -31.00 -1.72
N TYR A 227 -10.47 -30.90 -2.58
CA TYR A 227 -10.68 -30.64 -4.00
C TYR A 227 -11.52 -31.73 -4.66
N ALA A 228 -11.27 -33.01 -4.34
CA ALA A 228 -12.04 -34.13 -4.86
C ALA A 228 -13.50 -34.14 -4.37
N LEU A 229 -13.75 -33.65 -3.14
CA LEU A 229 -15.09 -33.45 -2.57
C LEU A 229 -15.83 -32.25 -3.17
N GLY A 230 -15.20 -31.48 -4.06
CA GLY A 230 -15.84 -30.37 -4.76
C GLY A 230 -15.96 -29.09 -3.96
N TYR A 231 -15.11 -28.89 -2.95
CA TYR A 231 -15.07 -27.64 -2.17
C TYR A 231 -14.96 -26.42 -3.09
N THR A 232 -15.68 -25.35 -2.73
CA THR A 232 -15.63 -24.08 -3.46
C THR A 232 -14.26 -23.40 -3.29
N ALA A 233 -13.94 -22.47 -4.18
CA ALA A 233 -12.69 -21.71 -4.09
C ALA A 233 -12.56 -20.94 -2.75
N MET A 234 -13.69 -20.43 -2.22
CA MET A 234 -13.71 -19.72 -0.94
C MET A 234 -13.45 -20.66 0.25
N GLU A 235 -14.06 -21.84 0.25
CA GLU A 235 -13.83 -22.86 1.28
C GLU A 235 -12.39 -23.36 1.23
N MET A 236 -11.87 -23.66 0.04
CA MET A 236 -10.47 -24.05 -0.14
C MET A 236 -9.50 -22.97 0.35
N LYS A 237 -9.78 -21.69 0.08
CA LYS A 237 -8.97 -20.58 0.58
C LYS A 237 -8.94 -20.54 2.11
N LYS A 238 -10.08 -20.80 2.76
CA LYS A 238 -10.20 -20.85 4.22
C LYS A 238 -9.43 -22.03 4.81
N GLU A 239 -9.58 -23.23 4.26
CA GLU A 239 -8.87 -24.42 4.74
C GLU A 239 -7.37 -24.32 4.51
N ARG A 240 -6.91 -23.86 3.33
CA ARG A 240 -5.50 -23.54 3.08
C ARG A 240 -4.94 -22.60 4.14
N SER A 241 -5.64 -21.51 4.43
CA SER A 241 -5.21 -20.52 5.41
C SER A 241 -5.08 -21.10 6.82
N LYS A 242 -5.96 -22.02 7.23
CA LYS A 242 -5.87 -22.71 8.53
C LYS A 242 -4.64 -23.63 8.60
N VAL A 243 -4.44 -24.48 7.58
CA VAL A 243 -3.30 -25.39 7.50
C VAL A 243 -1.99 -24.62 7.51
N GLN A 244 -1.90 -23.54 6.70
CA GLN A 244 -0.73 -22.67 6.68
C GLN A 244 -0.45 -22.03 8.04
N ALA A 245 -1.47 -21.48 8.71
CA ALA A 245 -1.30 -20.87 10.02
C ALA A 245 -0.86 -21.89 11.08
N ARG A 246 -1.35 -23.13 11.02
CA ARG A 246 -0.92 -24.21 11.93
C ARG A 246 0.55 -24.54 11.74
N ILE A 247 0.98 -24.80 10.50
CA ILE A 247 2.38 -25.12 10.16
C ILE A 247 3.31 -23.98 10.59
N ILE A 248 2.95 -22.73 10.30
CA ILE A 248 3.79 -21.57 10.66
C ILE A 248 3.92 -21.41 12.18
N ARG A 249 2.86 -21.65 12.95
CA ARG A 249 2.95 -21.62 14.42
C ARG A 249 3.83 -22.74 14.95
N GLU A 250 3.73 -23.93 14.38
CA GLU A 250 4.56 -25.07 14.76
C GLU A 250 6.04 -24.77 14.51
N ILE A 251 6.39 -24.33 13.29
CA ILE A 251 7.75 -23.90 12.95
C ILE A 251 8.20 -22.78 13.91
N GLY A 252 7.36 -21.77 14.13
CA GLY A 252 7.68 -20.65 15.02
C GLY A 252 8.06 -21.08 16.43
N ARG A 253 7.36 -22.07 17.00
CA ARG A 253 7.69 -22.62 18.33
C ARG A 253 9.06 -23.29 18.36
N GLU A 254 9.42 -24.02 17.30
CA GLU A 254 10.76 -24.62 17.18
C GLU A 254 11.88 -23.56 17.13
N PHE A 255 11.57 -22.36 16.62
CA PHE A 255 12.47 -21.21 16.65
C PHE A 255 12.34 -20.35 17.92
N GLY A 256 11.60 -20.80 18.94
CA GLY A 256 11.44 -20.09 20.22
C GLY A 256 10.53 -18.86 20.19
N MET A 257 9.70 -18.72 19.14
CA MET A 257 8.75 -17.60 19.00
C MET A 257 7.46 -17.85 19.80
N CYS A 258 6.84 -16.78 20.29
CA CYS A 258 5.57 -16.86 21.02
C CYS A 258 4.38 -17.18 20.10
N ASP A 259 4.21 -16.42 19.02
CA ASP A 259 3.15 -16.58 18.03
C ASP A 259 3.65 -16.06 16.68
N CYS A 260 4.36 -16.94 15.96
CA CYS A 260 4.87 -16.63 14.64
C CYS A 260 3.73 -16.45 13.63
N ILE A 261 3.77 -15.35 12.89
CA ILE A 261 2.78 -15.02 11.86
C ILE A 261 3.50 -14.79 10.53
N ARG A 262 2.97 -15.42 9.48
CA ARG A 262 3.34 -15.21 8.08
C ARG A 262 2.34 -14.28 7.41
N LYS A 263 2.83 -13.25 6.71
CA LYS A 263 1.99 -12.33 5.92
C LYS A 263 2.63 -12.03 4.57
N GLU A 264 1.78 -11.79 3.57
CA GLU A 264 2.18 -11.29 2.26
C GLU A 264 2.74 -9.86 2.42
N GLU A 265 3.92 -9.61 1.86
CA GLU A 265 4.48 -8.25 1.79
C GLU A 265 3.62 -7.38 0.86
N PRO A 266 3.22 -6.17 1.29
CA PRO A 266 2.63 -5.20 0.36
C PRO A 266 3.61 -4.89 -0.78
N ILE A 267 3.12 -4.95 -2.01
CA ILE A 267 3.94 -4.70 -3.21
C ILE A 267 3.64 -3.29 -3.69
N ILE A 268 4.65 -2.41 -3.66
CA ILE A 268 4.56 -1.12 -4.34
C ILE A 268 4.88 -1.34 -5.82
N ASN A 269 4.11 -0.70 -6.70
CA ASN A 269 4.37 -0.69 -8.15
C ASN A 269 5.87 -0.48 -8.42
N PRO A 270 6.55 -1.36 -9.18
CA PRO A 270 8.01 -1.30 -9.34
C PRO A 270 8.54 0.06 -9.83
N THR A 271 7.81 0.73 -10.72
CA THR A 271 8.18 2.04 -11.25
C THR A 271 8.14 3.10 -10.14
N ILE A 272 7.02 3.16 -9.41
CA ILE A 272 6.81 4.09 -8.30
C ILE A 272 7.78 3.78 -7.16
N LYS A 273 8.02 2.50 -6.85
CA LYS A 273 8.95 2.07 -5.80
C LYS A 273 10.36 2.60 -6.03
N ARG A 274 10.85 2.57 -7.27
CA ARG A 274 12.17 3.13 -7.61
C ARG A 274 12.22 4.63 -7.35
N GLN A 275 11.23 5.37 -7.82
CA GLN A 275 11.17 6.82 -7.62
C GLN A 275 11.06 7.19 -6.13
N LEU A 276 10.24 6.46 -5.36
CA LEU A 276 10.12 6.66 -3.92
C LEU A 276 11.42 6.34 -3.17
N ASN A 277 12.18 5.32 -3.59
CA ASN A 277 13.51 5.06 -3.00
C ASN A 277 14.45 6.24 -3.21
N ASP A 278 14.51 6.76 -4.44
CA ASP A 278 15.38 7.90 -4.78
C ASP A 278 14.98 9.14 -3.96
N TYR A 279 13.67 9.43 -3.89
CA TYR A 279 13.10 10.50 -3.07
C TYR A 279 13.48 10.39 -1.59
N PHE A 280 13.21 9.24 -0.95
CA PHE A 280 13.50 9.07 0.48
C PHE A 280 15.00 9.10 0.79
N ASN A 281 15.85 8.60 -0.10
CA ASN A 281 17.31 8.67 0.06
C ASN A 281 17.83 10.11 -0.02
N GLN A 282 17.27 10.94 -0.91
CA GLN A 282 17.65 12.35 -1.00
C GLN A 282 17.26 13.13 0.26
N GLN A 283 16.07 12.87 0.79
CA GLN A 283 15.58 13.49 2.02
C GLN A 283 16.42 13.08 3.25
N ASP A 284 16.78 11.80 3.36
CA ASP A 284 17.58 11.31 4.49
C ASP A 284 19.03 11.83 4.46
N ASN A 285 19.60 12.06 3.27
CA ASN A 285 20.94 12.64 3.12
C ASN A 285 20.96 14.18 3.30
N GLY A 286 19.86 14.87 2.99
CA GLY A 286 19.72 16.32 3.21
C GLY A 286 19.67 16.71 4.69
N ALA A 287 19.23 15.80 5.57
CA ALA A 287 19.15 16.02 7.03
C ALA A 287 20.52 16.06 7.74
N TRP A 288 21.63 15.72 7.07
CA TRP A 288 23.00 15.77 7.62
C TRP A 288 23.79 17.02 7.17
N VAL A 289 23.18 17.92 6.40
CA VAL A 289 23.77 19.18 5.96
C VAL A 289 22.91 20.35 6.45
N GLN A 290 22.77 20.47 7.77
CA GLN A 290 22.32 21.69 8.45
C GLN A 290 23.13 21.92 9.73
#